data_AF-A0AAU0V707-F1
#
_entry.id   AF-A0AAU0V707-F1
#
_cell.length_a   1.000
_cell.length_b   1.000
_cell.length_c   1.000
_cell.angle_alpha   90.00
_cell.angle_beta   90.00
_cell.angle_gamma   90.00
#
_symmetry.space_group_name_H-M   'P 1'
#
loop_
_entity.id
_entity.type
_entity.pdbx_description
1 polymer ?
#
loop_
_entity_poly.entity_id
_entity_poly.type
_entity_poly.pdbx_seq_one_letter_code
_entity_poly.pdbx_strand_id
1 'polypeptide(L)'
;MSSIRFTASVVLAAAGLLALTACGTRTASSTSTTPVGSQVSAALARQPTEKQFLDLLDKFARPCSPDAPSGSGAAPDPGTLPGGIPSGAAPRTDKPAGTPDGNGDLPIPVDESGEMPDKPMQSGPPREAELGGIEKCAAAKHAERLTTEAAGKPHTAYSTLQQTVVAAGYPTDRIHKMPDLGGDPRARVDLRFMGSCLAVEVIGTGTGVIAEPFGAPEDESVSVAEVRRKPNLDAPSS
;
A
#
# COMPACT_ATOMS: atom_id res chain seq x y z
N MET A 1 53.14 10.42 11.02
CA MET A 1 53.68 9.77 12.24
C MET A 1 53.20 10.55 13.45
N SER A 2 52.95 9.87 14.58
CA SER A 2 52.40 10.42 15.84
C SER A 2 50.92 10.87 15.75
N SER A 3 50.05 10.60 16.73
CA SER A 3 50.19 9.73 17.91
C SER A 3 48.82 9.17 18.36
N ILE A 4 48.83 8.02 19.04
CA ILE A 4 47.64 7.37 19.60
C ILE A 4 47.34 7.94 21.00
N ARG A 5 46.05 8.09 21.37
CA ARG A 5 45.63 8.07 22.78
C ARG A 5 44.40 7.18 22.98
N PHE A 6 44.55 6.21 23.89
CA PHE A 6 43.51 5.33 24.43
C PHE A 6 42.76 6.00 25.60
N THR A 7 41.73 5.29 26.09
CA THR A 7 40.95 5.41 27.35
C THR A 7 39.58 6.08 27.22
N ALA A 8 38.51 5.57 27.84
CA ALA A 8 38.29 4.24 28.44
C ALA A 8 36.78 3.94 28.53
N SER A 9 36.40 2.65 28.47
CA SER A 9 35.04 2.20 28.72
C SER A 9 34.71 2.24 30.22
N VAL A 10 33.53 2.75 30.59
CA VAL A 10 32.97 2.60 31.94
C VAL A 10 31.62 1.90 31.84
N VAL A 11 31.58 0.65 32.30
CA VAL A 11 30.33 -0.12 32.44
C VAL A 11 29.87 0.03 33.89
N LEU A 12 28.70 0.65 34.11
CA LEU A 12 28.06 0.63 35.42
C LEU A 12 27.09 -0.54 35.49
N ALA A 13 27.49 -1.62 36.17
CA ALA A 13 26.61 -2.69 36.57
C ALA A 13 26.00 -2.37 37.94
N ALA A 14 24.68 -2.13 37.99
CA ALA A 14 23.94 -1.95 39.23
C ALA A 14 23.12 -3.21 39.53
N ALA A 15 23.56 -4.01 40.49
CA ALA A 15 22.83 -5.18 40.96
C ALA A 15 21.79 -4.79 42.02
N GLY A 16 20.58 -5.34 41.91
CA GLY A 16 19.53 -5.20 42.91
C GLY A 16 18.86 -6.54 43.18
N LEU A 17 19.25 -7.23 44.25
CA LEU A 17 18.54 -8.41 44.76
C LEU A 17 17.51 -7.98 45.82
N LEU A 18 16.28 -8.49 45.70
CA LEU A 18 15.41 -8.78 46.83
C LEU A 18 14.77 -10.15 46.63
N ALA A 19 14.96 -11.04 47.61
CA ALA A 19 14.24 -12.30 47.75
C ALA A 19 12.95 -12.05 48.60
N LEU A 20 11.91 -12.89 48.59
CA LEU A 20 11.89 -14.21 49.23
C LEU A 20 10.62 -15.03 48.89
N THR A 21 10.80 -16.35 48.81
CA THR A 21 9.88 -17.45 49.24
C THR A 21 8.42 -17.55 48.74
N ALA A 22 8.15 -18.64 48.01
CA ALA A 22 7.03 -19.54 48.30
C ALA A 22 7.49 -21.01 48.13
N CYS A 23 6.90 -21.94 48.88
CA CYS A 23 7.44 -23.29 49.10
C CYS A 23 6.77 -24.37 48.23
N GLY A 24 7.53 -25.37 47.78
CA GLY A 24 7.01 -26.57 47.09
C GLY A 24 8.08 -27.67 46.98
N THR A 25 7.89 -28.80 47.66
CA THR A 25 8.90 -29.86 47.81
C THR A 25 8.82 -30.95 46.74
N ARG A 26 10.00 -31.31 46.19
CA ARG A 26 10.51 -32.62 45.67
C ARG A 26 9.49 -33.74 45.36
N THR A 27 9.61 -34.54 44.29
CA THR A 27 10.82 -35.20 43.68
C THR A 27 10.42 -35.67 42.24
N ALA A 28 11.22 -36.24 41.31
CA ALA A 28 12.58 -36.81 41.32
C ALA A 28 13.26 -36.86 39.92
N SER A 29 14.51 -37.35 39.91
CA SER A 29 15.20 -38.13 38.85
C SER A 29 15.27 -37.62 37.40
N SER A 30 16.34 -36.88 37.13
CA SER A 30 17.34 -37.12 36.07
C SER A 30 16.93 -37.86 34.79
N THR A 31 16.93 -37.15 33.65
CA THR A 31 17.69 -37.58 32.46
C THR A 31 18.22 -36.35 31.74
N SER A 32 19.51 -36.36 31.43
CA SER A 32 20.20 -35.30 30.70
C SER A 32 19.71 -35.21 29.25
N THR A 33 19.06 -34.11 28.89
CA THR A 33 18.94 -33.70 27.49
C THR A 33 19.24 -32.21 27.41
N THR A 34 20.29 -31.86 26.68
CA THR A 34 20.60 -30.47 26.32
C THR A 34 19.39 -29.83 25.64
N PRO A 35 18.98 -28.60 25.99
CA PRO A 35 18.11 -27.84 25.11
C PRO A 35 18.90 -27.54 23.84
N VAL A 36 18.64 -28.34 22.80
CA VAL A 36 18.99 -28.01 21.41
C VAL A 36 18.48 -26.60 21.17
N GLY A 37 19.35 -25.74 20.64
CA GLY A 37 19.18 -24.30 20.74
C GLY A 37 17.79 -23.83 20.28
N SER A 38 17.21 -22.89 21.02
CA SER A 38 16.09 -22.10 20.55
C SER A 38 16.52 -21.36 19.28
N GLN A 39 16.32 -22.00 18.13
CA GLN A 39 16.13 -21.27 16.90
C GLN A 39 14.86 -20.46 17.10
N VAL A 40 15.05 -19.20 17.49
CA VAL A 40 14.02 -18.17 17.34
C VAL A 40 13.73 -18.15 15.85
N SER A 41 12.70 -18.89 15.43
CA SER A 41 12.15 -18.76 14.10
C SER A 41 11.81 -17.29 13.95
N ALA A 42 12.56 -16.58 13.10
CA ALA A 42 12.17 -15.26 12.69
C ALA A 42 10.78 -15.41 12.10
N ALA A 43 9.77 -14.97 12.85
CA ALA A 43 8.38 -15.18 12.49
C ALA A 43 8.15 -14.45 11.17
N LEU A 44 8.14 -15.21 10.07
CA LEU A 44 7.96 -14.64 8.74
C LEU A 44 6.66 -13.87 8.79
N ALA A 45 6.73 -12.55 8.57
CA ALA A 45 5.57 -11.67 8.70
C ALA A 45 4.42 -12.26 7.89
N ARG A 46 3.33 -12.63 8.56
CA ARG A 46 2.23 -13.34 7.94
C ARG A 46 1.67 -12.44 6.85
N GLN A 47 1.75 -12.89 5.59
CA GLN A 47 1.26 -12.12 4.47
C GLN A 47 -0.22 -11.75 4.69
N PRO A 48 -0.59 -10.47 4.53
CA PRO A 48 -1.98 -10.09 4.55
C PRO A 48 -2.69 -10.73 3.35
N THR A 49 -3.89 -11.24 3.60
CA THR A 49 -4.78 -11.70 2.52
C THR A 49 -5.32 -10.50 1.75
N GLU A 50 -5.68 -10.68 0.48
CA GLU A 50 -6.28 -9.61 -0.33
C GLU A 50 -7.47 -8.96 0.38
N LYS A 51 -8.33 -9.74 1.03
CA LYS A 51 -9.46 -9.21 1.82
C LYS A 51 -9.00 -8.25 2.93
N GLN A 52 -7.88 -8.52 3.60
CA GLN A 52 -7.34 -7.64 4.65
C GLN A 52 -6.71 -6.36 4.07
N PHE A 53 -6.14 -6.44 2.87
CA PHE A 53 -5.64 -5.27 2.15
C PHE A 53 -6.80 -4.38 1.67
N LEU A 54 -7.85 -4.96 1.09
CA LEU A 54 -9.06 -4.22 0.69
C LEU A 54 -9.78 -3.61 1.90
N ASP A 55 -9.93 -4.35 3.02
CA ASP A 55 -10.44 -3.80 4.29
C ASP A 55 -9.60 -2.61 4.78
N LEU A 56 -8.27 -2.62 4.57
CA LEU A 56 -7.36 -1.54 4.97
C LEU A 56 -7.53 -0.30 4.10
N LEU A 57 -7.63 -0.45 2.78
CA LEU A 57 -7.90 0.65 1.86
C LEU A 57 -9.25 1.32 2.20
N ASP A 58 -10.31 0.52 2.32
CA ASP A 58 -11.66 0.97 2.66
C ASP A 58 -11.71 1.69 4.01
N LYS A 59 -11.06 1.14 5.05
CA LYS A 59 -10.93 1.75 6.38
C LYS A 59 -10.34 3.17 6.33
N PHE A 60 -9.43 3.45 5.39
CA PHE A 60 -8.79 4.76 5.27
C PHE A 60 -9.48 5.68 4.25
N ALA A 61 -10.16 5.13 3.24
CA ALA A 61 -10.95 5.89 2.28
C ALA A 61 -12.28 6.42 2.87
N ARG A 62 -13.04 5.59 3.61
CA ARG A 62 -14.35 5.97 4.21
C ARG A 62 -14.34 7.31 4.99
N PRO A 63 -13.45 7.54 5.97
CA PRO A 63 -13.42 8.81 6.71
C PRO A 63 -13.03 10.02 5.86
N CYS A 64 -12.56 9.82 4.63
CA CYS A 64 -12.21 10.87 3.67
C CYS A 64 -13.34 11.20 2.69
N SER A 65 -14.45 10.45 2.72
CA SER A 65 -15.66 10.73 1.95
C SER A 65 -16.91 10.41 2.80
N PRO A 66 -17.22 11.25 3.82
CA PRO A 66 -18.33 11.00 4.74
C PRO A 66 -19.71 11.04 4.06
N ASP A 67 -19.83 11.76 2.94
CA ASP A 67 -21.05 11.88 2.14
C ASP A 67 -21.22 10.75 1.10
N ALA A 68 -20.24 9.85 0.96
CA ALA A 68 -20.39 8.68 0.10
C ALA A 68 -21.52 7.78 0.64
N PRO A 69 -22.40 7.24 -0.23
CA PRO A 69 -23.44 6.34 0.21
C PRO A 69 -22.81 5.10 0.85
N SER A 70 -22.99 4.96 2.15
CA SER A 70 -22.61 3.74 2.86
C SER A 70 -23.34 2.56 2.24
N GLY A 71 -22.63 1.48 1.91
CA GLY A 71 -23.15 0.29 1.21
C GLY A 71 -24.23 -0.52 1.97
N SER A 72 -24.76 0.04 3.06
CA SER A 72 -25.98 -0.38 3.76
C SER A 72 -27.25 0.29 3.24
N GLY A 73 -27.14 1.31 2.38
CA GLY A 73 -28.28 1.85 1.64
C GLY A 73 -28.71 0.89 0.55
N ALA A 74 -30.02 0.64 0.42
CA ALA A 74 -30.56 -0.01 -0.77
C ALA A 74 -30.14 0.77 -2.02
N ALA A 75 -29.76 0.05 -3.09
CA ALA A 75 -29.40 0.68 -4.35
C ALA A 75 -30.52 1.66 -4.77
N PRO A 76 -30.18 2.90 -5.19
CA PRO A 76 -31.20 3.85 -5.65
C PRO A 76 -32.07 3.20 -6.72
N ASP A 77 -33.39 3.31 -6.55
CA ASP A 77 -34.33 2.82 -7.56
C ASP A 77 -33.95 3.47 -8.91
N PRO A 78 -33.69 2.71 -9.98
CA PRO A 78 -33.27 3.27 -11.26
C PRO A 78 -34.27 4.28 -11.84
N GLY A 79 -35.53 4.29 -11.39
CA GLY A 79 -36.53 5.32 -11.71
C GLY A 79 -36.32 6.68 -11.02
N THR A 80 -35.37 6.81 -10.08
CA THR A 80 -35.13 8.04 -9.30
C THR A 80 -33.83 8.78 -9.64
N LEU A 81 -33.01 8.21 -10.53
CA LEU A 81 -31.82 8.90 -11.05
C LEU A 81 -32.25 10.01 -12.04
N PRO A 82 -31.65 11.22 -11.99
CA PRO A 82 -31.89 12.25 -13.00
C PRO A 82 -31.35 11.79 -14.36
N GLY A 83 -32.24 11.29 -15.22
CA GLY A 83 -31.91 10.61 -16.48
C GLY A 83 -32.44 9.17 -16.58
N GLY A 84 -33.10 8.64 -15.54
CA GLY A 84 -33.71 7.31 -15.53
C GLY A 84 -34.79 7.17 -16.61
N ILE A 85 -34.52 6.34 -17.63
CA ILE A 85 -35.51 5.98 -18.64
C ILE A 85 -36.56 5.08 -17.96
N PRO A 86 -37.86 5.38 -18.01
CA PRO A 86 -38.87 4.49 -17.45
C PRO A 86 -38.81 3.13 -18.15
N SER A 87 -38.72 2.05 -17.37
CA SER A 87 -38.70 0.67 -17.89
C SER A 87 -39.94 0.43 -18.75
N GLY A 88 -39.73 0.30 -20.06
CA GLY A 88 -40.79 0.22 -21.07
C GLY A 88 -40.61 1.18 -22.26
N ALA A 89 -39.83 2.25 -22.11
CA ALA A 89 -39.50 3.16 -23.22
C ALA A 89 -38.15 2.79 -23.86
N ALA A 90 -38.19 2.04 -24.98
CA ALA A 90 -37.02 1.87 -25.83
C ALA A 90 -36.55 3.25 -26.35
N PRO A 91 -35.22 3.54 -26.37
CA PRO A 91 -34.73 4.78 -26.95
C PRO A 91 -35.15 4.89 -28.41
N ARG A 92 -35.90 5.94 -28.76
CA ARG A 92 -36.14 6.27 -30.16
C ARG A 92 -34.87 6.89 -30.72
N THR A 93 -34.00 6.05 -31.29
CA THR A 93 -32.97 6.53 -32.20
C THR A 93 -33.63 6.96 -33.50
N ASP A 94 -33.41 8.20 -33.95
CA ASP A 94 -33.81 8.68 -35.29
C ASP A 94 -32.95 8.05 -36.43
N LYS A 95 -32.39 6.86 -36.18
CA LYS A 95 -31.67 6.04 -37.16
C LYS A 95 -32.71 5.16 -37.86
N PRO A 96 -32.83 5.20 -39.20
CA PRO A 96 -33.74 4.31 -39.93
C PRO A 96 -33.46 2.85 -39.56
N ALA A 97 -34.50 2.09 -39.23
CA ALA A 97 -34.38 0.65 -39.11
C ALA A 97 -33.94 0.11 -40.48
N GLY A 98 -32.80 -0.59 -40.52
CA GLY A 98 -32.32 -1.20 -41.75
C GLY A 98 -33.34 -2.22 -42.25
N THR A 99 -33.73 -2.13 -43.52
CA THR A 99 -34.59 -3.12 -44.15
C THR A 99 -33.90 -4.48 -44.07
N PRO A 100 -34.54 -5.56 -43.57
CA PRO A 100 -33.97 -6.90 -43.60
C PRO A 100 -33.63 -7.30 -45.03
N ASP A 101 -32.58 -8.11 -45.19
CA ASP A 101 -32.24 -8.68 -46.48
C ASP A 101 -33.21 -9.82 -46.89
N GLY A 102 -32.95 -10.44 -48.04
CA GLY A 102 -33.80 -11.51 -48.58
C GLY A 102 -33.87 -12.78 -47.72
N ASN A 103 -33.00 -12.93 -46.72
CA ASN A 103 -33.00 -14.05 -45.76
C ASN A 103 -33.64 -13.66 -44.41
N GLY A 104 -34.00 -12.39 -44.22
CA GLY A 104 -34.56 -11.87 -42.97
C GLY A 104 -33.51 -11.41 -41.95
N ASP A 105 -32.23 -11.38 -42.32
CA ASP A 105 -31.17 -10.85 -41.46
C ASP A 105 -31.18 -9.32 -41.51
N LEU A 106 -31.08 -8.71 -40.32
CA LEU A 106 -30.87 -7.26 -40.19
C LEU A 106 -29.38 -6.98 -40.42
N PRO A 107 -28.99 -6.09 -41.35
CA PRO A 107 -27.61 -5.66 -41.49
C PRO A 107 -27.13 -5.05 -40.17
N ILE A 108 -26.14 -5.69 -39.52
CA ILE A 108 -25.48 -5.11 -38.36
C ILE A 108 -24.86 -3.78 -38.82
N PRO A 109 -25.21 -2.63 -38.20
CA PRO A 109 -24.50 -1.40 -38.47
C PRO A 109 -23.04 -1.62 -38.05
N VAL A 110 -22.13 -1.62 -39.01
CA VAL A 110 -20.71 -1.46 -38.71
C VAL A 110 -20.56 -0.07 -38.10
N ASP A 111 -20.30 0.00 -36.80
CA ASP A 111 -19.89 1.25 -36.17
C ASP A 111 -18.48 1.56 -36.67
N GLU A 112 -18.43 2.40 -37.71
CA GLU A 112 -17.22 2.81 -38.43
C GLU A 112 -16.40 3.84 -37.62
N SER A 113 -16.28 3.58 -36.32
CA SER A 113 -15.54 4.40 -35.35
C SER A 113 -14.95 3.50 -34.27
N GLY A 114 -14.17 2.52 -34.72
CA GLY A 114 -13.12 1.87 -33.91
C GLY A 114 -11.94 2.78 -33.61
N GLU A 115 -12.13 4.10 -33.63
CA GLU A 115 -11.16 5.08 -33.20
C GLU A 115 -11.30 5.24 -31.68
N MET A 116 -10.69 4.30 -30.95
CA MET A 116 -10.23 4.60 -29.60
C MET A 116 -9.51 5.95 -29.66
N PRO A 117 -9.85 6.93 -28.81
CA PRO A 117 -9.08 8.17 -28.79
C PRO A 117 -7.65 7.80 -28.44
N ASP A 118 -6.74 7.97 -29.42
CA ASP A 118 -5.31 7.80 -29.27
C ASP A 118 -4.81 8.80 -28.22
N LYS A 119 -4.93 8.41 -26.95
CA LYS A 119 -4.33 9.14 -25.83
C LYS A 119 -2.84 9.19 -26.17
N PRO A 120 -2.26 10.38 -26.45
CA PRO A 120 -0.94 10.44 -27.04
C PRO A 120 0.03 9.66 -26.17
N MET A 121 0.70 8.65 -26.75
CA MET A 121 1.74 7.89 -26.05
C MET A 121 2.78 8.90 -25.56
N GLN A 122 2.72 9.24 -24.27
CA GLN A 122 3.64 10.20 -23.68
C GLN A 122 5.03 9.56 -23.70
N SER A 123 5.84 9.99 -24.66
CA SER A 123 7.17 9.44 -24.89
C SER A 123 8.10 9.78 -23.73
N GLY A 124 8.29 8.82 -22.84
CA GLY A 124 9.17 8.92 -21.69
C GLY A 124 8.62 8.19 -20.46
N PRO A 125 9.38 8.14 -19.36
CA PRO A 125 8.93 7.46 -18.15
C PRO A 125 7.67 8.09 -17.57
N PRO A 126 6.76 7.29 -17.00
CA PRO A 126 5.49 7.75 -16.45
C PRO A 126 5.71 8.83 -15.40
N ARG A 127 4.90 9.89 -15.47
CA ARG A 127 4.96 11.01 -14.52
C ARG A 127 4.05 10.75 -13.33
N GLU A 128 4.39 11.37 -12.21
CA GLU A 128 3.53 11.44 -11.04
C GLU A 128 2.15 12.03 -11.40
N ALA A 129 1.09 11.30 -11.06
CA ALA A 129 -0.29 11.75 -11.20
C ALA A 129 -0.68 12.71 -10.06
N GLU A 130 -1.72 13.53 -10.25
CA GLU A 130 -2.24 14.34 -9.16
C GLU A 130 -3.26 13.54 -8.34
N LEU A 131 -3.04 13.47 -7.02
CA LEU A 131 -4.00 12.88 -6.08
C LEU A 131 -5.18 13.81 -5.83
N GLY A 132 -6.41 13.30 -5.89
CA GLY A 132 -7.63 13.99 -5.50
C GLY A 132 -7.72 14.26 -3.98
N GLY A 133 -8.73 15.03 -3.55
CA GLY A 133 -8.88 15.38 -2.12
C GLY A 133 -9.10 14.17 -1.20
N ILE A 134 -9.92 13.21 -1.64
CA ILE A 134 -10.18 11.94 -0.92
C ILE A 134 -8.88 11.13 -0.82
N GLU A 135 -8.14 11.02 -1.93
CA GLU A 135 -6.88 10.28 -2.00
C GLU A 135 -5.80 10.92 -1.13
N LYS A 136 -5.63 12.25 -1.16
CA LYS A 136 -4.72 13.00 -0.28
C LYS A 136 -5.02 12.76 1.21
N CYS A 137 -6.29 12.59 1.58
CA CYS A 137 -6.68 12.23 2.95
C CYS A 137 -6.38 10.75 3.29
N ALA A 138 -6.68 9.81 2.40
CA ALA A 138 -6.37 8.39 2.60
C ALA A 138 -4.85 8.13 2.64
N ALA A 139 -4.12 8.78 1.74
CA ALA A 139 -2.66 8.86 1.66
C ALA A 139 -2.00 9.19 3.01
N ALA A 140 -2.47 10.25 3.67
CA ALA A 140 -1.95 10.66 4.98
C ALA A 140 -2.11 9.56 6.04
N LYS A 141 -3.24 8.84 6.04
CA LYS A 141 -3.51 7.71 6.95
C LYS A 141 -2.63 6.49 6.64
N HIS A 142 -2.36 6.22 5.37
CA HIS A 142 -1.43 5.17 4.95
C HIS A 142 0.01 5.48 5.38
N ALA A 143 0.46 6.74 5.22
CA ALA A 143 1.76 7.20 5.70
C ALA A 143 1.87 7.14 7.23
N GLU A 144 0.89 7.68 7.96
CA GLU A 144 0.79 7.61 9.43
C GLU A 144 0.87 6.17 9.95
N ARG A 145 0.18 5.23 9.28
CA ARG A 145 0.24 3.80 9.63
C ARG A 145 1.63 3.21 9.47
N LEU A 146 2.33 3.55 8.38
CA LEU A 146 3.69 3.06 8.10
C LEU A 146 4.70 3.62 9.10
N THR A 147 4.65 4.92 9.39
CA THR A 147 5.54 5.55 10.38
C THR A 147 5.27 5.04 11.79
N THR A 148 4.00 4.79 12.15
CA THR A 148 3.61 4.21 13.44
C THR A 148 4.10 2.77 13.61
N GLU A 149 3.93 1.90 12.62
CA GLU A 149 4.39 0.50 12.68
C GLU A 149 5.93 0.40 12.75
N ALA A 150 6.62 1.35 12.11
CA ALA A 150 8.07 1.45 12.10
C ALA A 150 8.69 2.10 13.35
N ALA A 151 7.90 2.78 14.19
CA ALA A 151 8.41 3.68 15.21
C ALA A 151 9.38 3.00 16.19
N GLY A 152 10.57 3.58 16.37
CA GLY A 152 11.60 3.08 17.29
C GLY A 152 12.38 1.86 16.80
N LYS A 153 12.20 1.45 15.53
CA LYS A 153 12.89 0.31 14.91
C LYS A 153 13.84 0.83 13.81
N PRO A 154 15.12 0.42 13.76
CA PRO A 154 16.02 0.78 12.67
C PRO A 154 15.73 -0.05 11.41
N HIS A 155 15.66 0.62 10.26
CA HIS A 155 15.45 0.00 8.95
C HIS A 155 16.66 0.23 8.05
N THR A 156 17.82 -0.30 8.43
CA THR A 156 19.08 -0.18 7.69
C THR A 156 19.25 -1.23 6.57
N ALA A 157 18.28 -2.13 6.39
CA ALA A 157 18.28 -3.14 5.35
C ALA A 157 16.90 -3.27 4.70
N TYR A 158 16.86 -3.53 3.39
CA TYR A 158 15.60 -3.67 2.67
C TYR A 158 14.71 -4.80 3.24
N SER A 159 15.29 -5.87 3.78
CA SER A 159 14.53 -6.97 4.38
C SER A 159 13.76 -6.56 5.63
N THR A 160 14.34 -5.74 6.51
CA THR A 160 13.62 -5.23 7.70
C THR A 160 12.58 -4.19 7.30
N LEU A 161 12.87 -3.34 6.31
CA LEU A 161 11.89 -2.42 5.73
C LEU A 161 10.67 -3.17 5.17
N GLN A 162 10.90 -4.17 4.32
CA GLN A 162 9.84 -4.98 3.72
C GLN A 162 9.02 -5.73 4.79
N GLN A 163 9.66 -6.31 5.80
CA GLN A 163 8.95 -6.96 6.92
C GLN A 163 8.04 -6.00 7.68
N THR A 164 8.48 -4.76 7.92
CA THR A 164 7.65 -3.73 8.58
C THR A 164 6.49 -3.28 7.71
N VAL A 165 6.68 -3.13 6.40
CA VAL A 165 5.59 -2.82 5.44
C VAL A 165 4.58 -3.98 5.38
N VAL A 166 5.03 -5.24 5.40
CA VAL A 166 4.13 -6.41 5.49
C VAL A 166 3.40 -6.46 6.84
N ALA A 167 4.07 -6.18 7.95
CA ALA A 167 3.44 -6.10 9.28
C ALA A 167 2.38 -4.99 9.36
N ALA A 168 2.58 -3.87 8.65
CA ALA A 168 1.58 -2.83 8.47
C ALA A 168 0.37 -3.28 7.63
N GLY A 169 0.40 -4.46 7.00
CA GLY A 169 -0.74 -5.04 6.29
C GLY A 169 -0.76 -4.79 4.79
N TYR A 170 0.37 -4.41 4.19
CA TYR A 170 0.52 -4.32 2.74
C TYR A 170 1.11 -5.63 2.17
N PRO A 171 0.52 -6.24 1.14
CA PRO A 171 0.98 -7.53 0.62
C PRO A 171 2.26 -7.38 -0.21
N THR A 172 3.12 -8.40 -0.21
CA THR A 172 4.50 -8.29 -0.75
C THR A 172 4.58 -8.06 -2.26
N ASP A 173 3.60 -8.55 -3.00
CA ASP A 173 3.44 -8.32 -4.45
C ASP A 173 3.22 -6.84 -4.81
N ARG A 174 2.65 -6.05 -3.89
CA ARG A 174 2.50 -4.59 -4.01
C ARG A 174 3.69 -3.80 -3.47
N ILE A 175 4.77 -4.44 -3.00
CA ILE A 175 5.97 -3.78 -2.46
C ILE A 175 7.12 -3.86 -3.46
N HIS A 176 7.36 -2.77 -4.17
CA HIS A 176 8.41 -2.64 -5.17
C HIS A 176 9.71 -2.16 -4.52
N LYS A 177 10.80 -2.91 -4.69
CA LYS A 177 12.13 -2.46 -4.26
C LYS A 177 12.61 -1.30 -5.15
N MET A 178 13.08 -0.23 -4.52
CA MET A 178 13.75 0.89 -5.21
C MET A 178 15.26 0.85 -4.95
N PRO A 179 16.06 1.57 -5.75
CA PRO A 179 17.44 1.90 -5.38
C PRO A 179 17.46 2.70 -4.06
N ASP A 180 18.42 2.37 -3.20
CA ASP A 180 18.60 2.98 -1.89
C ASP A 180 18.87 4.49 -2.03
N LEU A 181 18.34 5.30 -1.09
CA LEU A 181 18.46 6.76 -1.11
C LEU A 181 19.46 7.20 -0.04
N GLY A 182 20.63 7.72 -0.46
CA GLY A 182 21.68 8.10 0.49
C GLY A 182 22.31 6.92 1.26
N GLY A 183 22.01 5.68 0.87
CA GLY A 183 22.38 4.46 1.59
C GLY A 183 21.25 3.86 2.43
N ASP A 184 20.14 4.58 2.62
CA ASP A 184 18.95 4.08 3.29
C ASP A 184 18.07 3.25 2.33
N PRO A 185 17.54 2.08 2.76
CA PRO A 185 16.75 1.23 1.90
C PRO A 185 15.42 1.89 1.54
N ARG A 186 14.99 1.70 0.29
CA ARG A 186 13.79 2.34 -0.26
C ARG A 186 12.84 1.34 -0.90
N ALA A 187 11.54 1.55 -0.71
CA ALA A 187 10.46 0.80 -1.31
C ALA A 187 9.38 1.74 -1.84
N ARG A 188 8.54 1.26 -2.75
CA ARG A 188 7.25 1.86 -3.10
C ARG A 188 6.15 0.84 -2.92
N VAL A 189 5.05 1.26 -2.32
CA VAL A 189 3.86 0.44 -2.08
C VAL A 189 2.77 0.91 -3.04
N ASP A 190 2.27 0.00 -3.86
CA ASP A 190 1.15 0.25 -4.77
C ASP A 190 -0.17 0.11 -4.02
N LEU A 191 -0.88 1.24 -3.85
CA LEU A 191 -2.18 1.30 -3.18
C LEU A 191 -3.33 1.55 -4.17
N ARG A 192 -3.08 1.41 -5.47
CA ARG A 192 -4.09 1.58 -6.51
C ARG A 192 -5.17 0.52 -6.39
N PHE A 193 -6.41 0.98 -6.44
CA PHE A 193 -7.62 0.18 -6.37
C PHE A 193 -8.80 1.00 -6.89
N MET A 194 -9.66 0.40 -7.73
CA MET A 194 -10.85 1.03 -8.31
C MET A 194 -10.57 2.40 -8.97
N GLY A 195 -9.48 2.51 -9.73
CA GLY A 195 -9.11 3.74 -10.44
C GLY A 195 -8.46 4.82 -9.59
N SER A 196 -8.06 4.52 -8.35
CA SER A 196 -7.21 5.45 -7.59
C SER A 196 -5.79 5.53 -8.16
N CYS A 197 -5.16 6.69 -7.98
CA CYS A 197 -3.77 6.97 -8.31
C CYS A 197 -2.81 6.68 -7.13
N LEU A 198 -3.29 6.16 -6.00
CA LEU A 198 -2.53 6.21 -4.75
C LEU A 198 -1.32 5.25 -4.71
N ALA A 199 -0.16 5.79 -4.38
CA ALA A 199 1.02 5.02 -3.97
C ALA A 199 1.76 5.70 -2.81
N VAL A 200 2.61 4.95 -2.10
CA VAL A 200 3.45 5.49 -1.01
C VAL A 200 4.89 5.06 -1.18
N GLU A 201 5.81 6.02 -1.16
CA GLU A 201 7.25 5.78 -1.07
C GLU A 201 7.67 5.65 0.39
N VAL A 202 8.43 4.60 0.71
CA VAL A 202 8.88 4.31 2.08
C VAL A 202 10.39 4.22 2.09
N ILE A 203 11.04 5.06 2.90
CA ILE A 203 12.49 5.11 3.09
C ILE A 203 12.78 4.68 4.52
N GLY A 204 13.62 3.67 4.70
CA GLY A 204 14.08 3.24 6.02
C GLY A 204 15.00 4.29 6.65
N THR A 205 15.03 4.37 7.99
CA THR A 205 15.97 5.23 8.71
C THR A 205 16.52 4.51 9.94
N GLY A 206 17.48 5.14 10.63
CA GLY A 206 17.99 4.63 11.92
C GLY A 206 16.96 4.57 13.06
N THR A 207 15.77 5.17 12.92
CA THR A 207 14.76 5.27 14.00
C THR A 207 13.34 4.89 13.60
N GLY A 208 13.08 4.64 12.31
CA GLY A 208 11.78 4.27 11.78
C GLY A 208 11.77 4.26 10.26
N VAL A 209 10.72 4.81 9.66
CA VAL A 209 10.63 5.08 8.23
C VAL A 209 10.15 6.52 7.98
N ILE A 210 10.50 7.07 6.83
CA ILE A 210 9.80 8.19 6.21
C ILE A 210 8.83 7.59 5.19
N ALA A 211 7.56 7.97 5.25
CA ALA A 211 6.53 7.51 4.31
C ALA A 211 5.94 8.73 3.58
N GLU A 212 6.21 8.85 2.28
CA GLU A 212 5.74 9.94 1.43
C GLU A 212 4.73 9.43 0.39
N PRO A 213 3.47 9.88 0.43
CA PRO A 213 2.51 9.57 -0.62
C PRO A 213 2.86 10.25 -1.96
N PHE A 214 2.42 9.63 -3.05
CA PHE A 214 2.50 10.19 -4.41
C PHE A 214 1.43 9.60 -5.31
N GLY A 215 1.19 10.23 -6.46
CA GLY A 215 0.31 9.69 -7.49
C GLY A 215 1.07 8.82 -8.50
N ALA A 216 0.70 7.55 -8.63
CA ALA A 216 1.00 6.74 -9.81
C ALA A 216 -0.16 6.85 -10.81
N PRO A 217 0.08 6.72 -12.13
CA PRO A 217 -1.00 6.67 -13.11
C PRO A 217 -2.03 5.57 -12.80
N GLU A 218 -3.31 5.82 -13.11
CA GLU A 218 -4.42 4.86 -12.97
C GLU A 218 -4.21 3.57 -13.78
N ASP A 219 -3.38 3.63 -14.83
CA ASP A 219 -2.99 2.49 -15.66
C ASP A 219 -2.16 1.50 -14.84
N GLU A 220 -2.78 0.40 -14.42
CA GLU A 220 -2.14 -0.66 -13.62
C GLU A 220 -0.97 -1.34 -14.34
N SER A 221 -0.85 -1.23 -15.68
CA SER A 221 0.32 -1.72 -16.41
C SER A 221 1.59 -0.90 -16.11
N VAL A 222 1.44 0.34 -15.66
CA VAL A 222 2.54 1.17 -15.17
C VAL A 222 2.98 0.69 -13.79
N SER A 223 4.25 0.27 -13.70
CA SER A 223 4.88 -0.03 -12.41
C SER A 223 5.10 1.24 -11.59
N VAL A 224 4.64 1.26 -10.33
CA VAL A 224 4.88 2.38 -9.42
C VAL A 224 6.38 2.66 -9.20
N ALA A 225 7.26 1.70 -9.46
CA ALA A 225 8.71 1.87 -9.41
C ALA A 225 9.26 2.81 -10.51
N GLU A 226 8.57 2.91 -11.65
CA GLU A 226 9.03 3.68 -12.81
C GLU A 226 8.56 5.15 -12.79
N VAL A 227 7.58 5.44 -11.93
CA VAL A 227 6.96 6.77 -11.79
C VAL A 227 8.01 7.81 -11.36
N ARG A 228 8.18 8.85 -12.19
CA ARG A 228 9.05 9.98 -11.88
C ARG A 228 8.32 10.98 -10.98
N ARG A 229 8.59 10.86 -9.68
CA ARG A 229 8.22 11.85 -8.66
C ARG A 229 8.96 13.17 -8.88
N LYS A 230 8.33 14.30 -8.56
CA LYS A 230 9.05 15.58 -8.41
C LYS A 230 9.93 15.53 -7.16
N PRO A 231 11.13 16.15 -7.14
CA PRO A 231 11.90 16.28 -5.91
C PRO A 231 11.09 17.05 -4.86
N ASN A 232 10.83 16.42 -3.72
CA ASN A 232 10.15 17.09 -2.61
C ASN A 232 11.17 17.99 -1.91
N LEU A 233 11.08 19.31 -2.12
CA LEU A 233 12.07 20.27 -1.64
C LEU A 233 12.01 20.49 -0.11
N ASP A 234 10.98 19.97 0.56
CA ASP A 234 10.78 20.04 2.00
C ASP A 234 11.43 18.88 2.78
N ALA A 235 12.03 17.91 2.09
CA ALA A 235 12.87 16.92 2.75
C ALA A 235 14.16 17.60 3.26
N PRO A 236 14.53 17.49 4.56
CA PRO A 236 15.72 18.13 5.08
C PRO A 236 16.97 17.53 4.43
N SER A 237 17.64 18.33 3.60
CA SER A 237 18.98 18.03 3.13
C SER A 237 19.92 17.92 4.34
N SER A 238 20.55 16.76 4.49
CA SER A 238 21.59 16.51 5.49
C SER A 238 22.87 17.29 5.20
#